data_AF-A0A846QVK7-F1
#
_entry.id   AF-A0A846QVK7-F1
#
_cell.length_a   1.000
_cell.length_b   1.000
_cell.length_c   1.000
_cell.angle_alpha   90.00
_cell.angle_beta   90.00
_cell.angle_gamma   90.00
#
_symmetry.space_group_name_H-M   'P 1'
#
loop_
_entity.id
_entity.type
_entity.pdbx_description
1 polymer ?
#
loop_
_entity_poly.entity_id
_entity_poly.type
_entity_poly.pdbx_seq_one_letter_code
_entity_poly.pdbx_strand_id
1 'polypeptide(L)'
;MAFIFPKNYQSLSREEKADWNYLKKIFDRVSFDYKVSKASKPNLSGFETFNGQKSLKLLQSFNIRKDNNQFTLCLIEYNTSHLEAHSYGGTIRTNSHKYLFGHLKIDSDFGRAFLRPETIGDKISEFFSSNELDIKGFDKFNRNYHLLTSDKKKFLTAMNGQLINSIAELKNVEMEFSGKKCLFRLKKAIDLEETLELCKLGINMATVAKNNSA
;
A
#
# COMPACT_ATOMS: atom_id res chain seq x y z
N MET A 1 2.57 15.32 -18.61
CA MET A 1 2.59 13.86 -18.34
C MET A 1 3.49 13.61 -17.14
N ALA A 2 2.99 13.00 -16.06
CA ALA A 2 3.72 12.90 -14.79
C ALA A 2 4.62 11.66 -14.68
N PHE A 3 4.36 10.62 -15.47
CA PHE A 3 5.13 9.38 -15.48
C PHE A 3 6.47 9.55 -16.20
N ILE A 4 7.56 9.09 -15.57
CA ILE A 4 8.92 9.27 -16.09
C ILE A 4 9.56 7.89 -16.29
N PHE A 5 10.07 7.60 -17.48
CA PHE A 5 10.87 6.39 -17.69
C PHE A 5 12.22 6.50 -16.97
N PRO A 6 12.82 5.39 -16.51
CA PRO A 6 14.15 5.42 -15.90
C PRO A 6 15.19 5.95 -16.90
N LYS A 7 16.26 6.61 -16.41
CA LYS A 7 17.28 7.23 -17.28
C LYS A 7 17.94 6.24 -18.25
N ASN A 8 18.08 4.99 -17.83
CA ASN A 8 18.65 3.90 -18.61
C ASN A 8 17.59 3.11 -19.40
N TYR A 9 16.38 3.65 -19.61
CA TYR A 9 15.28 2.93 -20.28
C TYR A 9 15.69 2.31 -21.62
N GLN A 10 16.51 3.01 -22.42
CA GLN A 10 16.94 2.49 -23.72
C GLN A 10 17.86 1.26 -23.62
N SER A 11 18.60 1.11 -22.53
CA SER A 11 19.48 -0.04 -22.29
C SER A 11 18.79 -1.19 -21.55
N LEU A 12 17.51 -1.05 -21.18
CA LEU A 12 16.74 -2.12 -20.56
C LEU A 12 16.44 -3.25 -21.55
N SER A 13 16.25 -4.45 -21.02
CA SER A 13 15.76 -5.61 -21.78
C SER A 13 14.36 -5.34 -22.36
N ARG A 14 13.94 -6.17 -23.31
CA ARG A 14 12.61 -6.06 -23.92
C ARG A 14 11.48 -6.22 -22.91
N GLU A 15 11.64 -7.16 -21.96
CA GLU A 15 10.67 -7.44 -20.91
C GLU A 15 10.54 -6.25 -19.94
N GLU A 16 11.66 -5.72 -19.45
CA GLU A 16 11.65 -4.53 -18.59
C GLU A 16 11.03 -3.31 -19.30
N LYS A 17 11.30 -3.13 -20.60
CA LYS A 17 10.64 -2.08 -21.39
C LYS A 17 9.14 -2.30 -21.47
N ALA A 18 8.68 -3.54 -21.66
CA ALA A 18 7.25 -3.87 -21.70
C ALA A 18 6.56 -3.55 -20.37
N ASP A 19 7.18 -3.90 -19.24
CA ASP A 19 6.73 -3.55 -17.89
C ASP A 19 6.55 -2.03 -17.73
N TRP A 20 7.59 -1.26 -18.06
CA TRP A 20 7.56 0.20 -17.93
C TRP A 20 6.51 0.84 -18.83
N ASN A 21 6.29 0.31 -20.05
CA ASN A 21 5.23 0.77 -20.93
C ASN A 21 3.84 0.42 -20.38
N TYR A 22 3.68 -0.75 -19.78
CA TYR A 22 2.42 -1.14 -19.14
C TYR A 22 2.09 -0.22 -17.97
N LEU A 23 3.08 0.08 -17.10
CA LEU A 23 2.94 1.08 -16.05
C LEU A 23 2.53 2.44 -16.60
N LYS A 24 3.19 2.91 -17.67
CA LYS A 24 2.81 4.17 -18.31
C LYS A 24 1.34 4.16 -18.74
N LYS A 25 0.86 3.08 -19.38
CA LYS A 25 -0.55 2.94 -19.79
C LYS A 25 -1.51 3.01 -18.60
N ILE A 26 -1.16 2.38 -17.48
CA ILE A 26 -1.94 2.46 -16.24
C ILE A 26 -2.02 3.92 -15.76
N PHE A 27 -0.88 4.61 -15.66
CA PHE A 27 -0.85 6.01 -15.21
C PHE A 27 -1.57 6.96 -16.17
N ASP A 28 -1.58 6.68 -17.47
CA ASP A 28 -2.36 7.42 -18.45
C ASP A 28 -3.87 7.24 -18.19
N ARG A 29 -4.32 6.03 -17.86
CA ARG A 29 -5.72 5.77 -17.50
C ARG A 29 -6.10 6.39 -16.15
N VAL A 30 -5.24 6.32 -15.14
CA VAL A 30 -5.43 6.99 -13.84
C VAL A 30 -5.58 8.50 -14.03
N SER A 31 -4.84 9.10 -14.96
CA SER A 31 -4.89 10.54 -15.24
C SER A 31 -6.23 11.00 -15.84
N PHE A 32 -7.11 10.09 -16.26
CA PHE A 32 -8.47 10.41 -16.69
C PHE A 32 -9.38 10.77 -15.51
N ASP A 33 -9.23 10.06 -14.38
CA ASP A 33 -10.10 10.21 -13.21
C ASP A 33 -9.49 11.06 -12.09
N TYR A 34 -8.17 11.29 -12.15
CA TYR A 34 -7.39 11.97 -11.12
C TYR A 34 -6.39 12.95 -11.73
N LYS A 35 -6.13 14.07 -11.04
CA LYS A 35 -4.99 14.94 -11.37
C LYS A 35 -3.72 14.30 -10.82
N VAL A 36 -2.85 13.85 -11.73
CA VAL A 36 -1.57 13.20 -11.39
C VAL A 36 -0.41 14.16 -11.60
N SER A 37 0.42 14.36 -10.58
CA SER A 37 1.67 15.13 -10.68
C SER A 37 2.82 14.39 -10.01
N LYS A 38 4.06 14.76 -10.34
CA LYS A 38 5.23 14.26 -9.61
C LYS A 38 5.17 14.72 -8.14
N ALA A 39 5.60 13.87 -7.21
CA ALA A 39 5.74 14.19 -5.80
C ALA A 39 7.19 14.07 -5.34
N SER A 40 7.51 14.72 -4.22
CA SER A 40 8.71 14.41 -3.46
C SER A 40 8.61 13.00 -2.88
N LYS A 41 9.77 12.37 -2.66
CA LYS A 41 9.83 11.05 -2.02
C LYS A 41 9.34 11.18 -0.57
N PRO A 42 8.30 10.46 -0.14
CA PRO A 42 7.86 10.49 1.25
C PRO A 42 8.89 9.80 2.15
N ASN A 43 8.90 10.17 3.43
CA ASN A 43 9.70 9.45 4.43
C ASN A 43 8.94 8.19 4.89
N LEU A 44 9.46 7.03 4.46
CA LEU A 44 8.91 5.70 4.72
C LEU A 44 9.60 4.95 5.87
N SER A 45 10.61 5.53 6.53
CA SER A 45 11.44 4.85 7.55
C SER A 45 10.71 4.50 8.86
N GLY A 46 9.46 4.93 9.01
CA GLY A 46 8.64 4.67 10.19
C GLY A 46 7.70 3.47 10.04
N PHE A 47 7.76 2.78 8.90
CA PHE A 47 6.91 1.64 8.61
C PHE A 47 7.74 0.35 8.61
N GLU A 48 7.29 -0.64 9.37
CA GLU A 48 7.87 -1.97 9.48
C GLU A 48 7.91 -2.70 8.12
N THR A 49 6.95 -2.40 7.22
CA THR A 49 6.99 -2.89 5.83
C THR A 49 8.32 -2.58 5.13
N PHE A 50 8.98 -1.47 5.48
CA PHE A 50 10.27 -1.06 4.93
C PHE A 50 11.45 -1.32 5.87
N ASN A 51 11.23 -1.74 7.11
CA ASN A 51 12.29 -2.07 8.05
C ASN A 51 12.86 -3.47 7.74
N GLY A 52 14.19 -3.60 7.70
CA GLY A 52 14.87 -4.88 7.50
C GLY A 52 14.95 -5.40 6.06
N GLN A 53 14.18 -4.84 5.11
CA GLN A 53 14.21 -5.28 3.72
C GLN A 53 15.22 -4.47 2.88
N LYS A 54 16.45 -4.99 2.78
CA LYS A 54 17.52 -4.41 1.91
C LYS A 54 17.14 -4.34 0.42
N SER A 55 16.02 -4.93 0.02
CA SER A 55 15.61 -5.11 -1.37
C SER A 55 14.45 -4.21 -1.84
N LEU A 56 13.95 -3.30 -0.99
CA LEU A 56 12.92 -2.32 -1.39
C LEU A 56 13.55 -1.02 -1.91
N LYS A 57 13.15 -0.61 -3.12
CA LYS A 57 13.64 0.61 -3.77
C LYS A 57 12.47 1.47 -4.25
N LEU A 58 12.34 2.67 -3.67
CA LEU A 58 11.38 3.66 -4.15
C LEU A 58 11.85 4.25 -5.50
N LEU A 59 11.15 3.86 -6.58
CA LEU A 59 11.46 4.30 -7.93
C LEU A 59 10.90 5.70 -8.21
N GLN A 60 9.61 5.90 -7.95
CA GLN A 60 8.89 7.15 -8.22
C GLN A 60 7.80 7.42 -7.20
N SER A 61 7.44 8.70 -7.06
CA SER A 61 6.33 9.14 -6.23
C SER A 61 5.48 10.13 -7.01
N PHE A 62 4.17 9.96 -6.90
CA PHE A 62 3.15 10.74 -7.59
C PHE A 62 2.19 11.29 -6.57
N ASN A 63 1.78 12.53 -6.74
CA ASN A 63 0.70 13.12 -5.99
C ASN A 63 -0.58 12.92 -6.82
N ILE A 64 -1.54 12.22 -6.24
CA ILE A 64 -2.84 11.91 -6.84
C ILE A 64 -3.88 12.81 -6.17
N ARG A 65 -4.56 13.64 -6.96
CA ARG A 65 -5.59 14.55 -6.46
C ARG A 65 -6.93 14.32 -7.12
N LYS A 66 -7.99 14.40 -6.31
CA LYS A 66 -9.38 14.51 -6.77
C LYS A 66 -10.12 15.44 -5.82
N ASP A 67 -10.80 16.43 -6.39
CA ASP A 67 -11.42 17.53 -5.64
C ASP A 67 -10.39 18.20 -4.70
N ASN A 68 -10.72 18.31 -3.42
CA ASN A 68 -9.82 18.87 -2.41
C ASN A 68 -8.90 17.82 -1.77
N ASN A 69 -9.01 16.55 -2.14
CA ASN A 69 -8.33 15.44 -1.48
C ASN A 69 -7.10 14.99 -2.27
N GLN A 70 -6.06 14.58 -1.54
CA GLN A 70 -4.82 14.14 -2.15
C GLN A 70 -4.10 13.10 -1.32
N PHE A 71 -3.35 12.24 -2.00
CA PHE A 71 -2.41 11.32 -1.37
C PHE A 71 -1.17 11.11 -2.25
N THR A 72 -0.12 10.51 -1.68
CA THR A 72 1.08 10.16 -2.44
C THR A 72 1.03 8.70 -2.86
N LEU A 73 1.05 8.42 -4.15
CA LEU A 73 1.21 7.08 -4.72
C LEU A 73 2.69 6.81 -5.03
N CYS A 74 3.24 5.72 -4.51
CA CYS A 74 4.63 5.35 -4.60
C CYS A 74 4.80 4.09 -5.44
N LEU A 75 5.63 4.16 -6.48
CA LEU A 75 6.07 3.00 -7.24
C LEU A 75 7.34 2.44 -6.60
N ILE A 76 7.24 1.23 -6.08
CA ILE A 76 8.30 0.58 -5.32
C ILE A 76 8.69 -0.72 -6.01
N GLU A 77 9.99 -0.94 -6.12
CA GLU A 77 10.58 -2.18 -6.62
C GLU A 77 11.00 -3.05 -5.45
N TYR A 78 10.67 -4.33 -5.51
CA TYR A 78 11.05 -5.36 -4.58
C TYR A 78 11.91 -6.41 -5.27
N ASN A 79 13.15 -6.57 -4.82
CA ASN A 79 14.02 -7.61 -5.32
C ASN A 79 13.95 -8.85 -4.41
N THR A 80 13.72 -10.01 -5.01
CA THR A 80 13.81 -11.30 -4.32
C THR A 80 14.93 -12.10 -4.94
N SER A 81 15.86 -12.56 -4.12
CA SER A 81 16.92 -13.46 -4.58
C SER A 81 16.68 -14.85 -4.00
N HIS A 82 16.67 -15.86 -4.86
CA HIS A 82 16.56 -17.27 -4.46
C HIS A 82 17.67 -18.07 -5.11
N LEU A 83 18.16 -19.07 -4.36
CA LEU A 83 19.16 -20.01 -4.84
C LEU A 83 18.44 -21.11 -5.62
N GLU A 84 18.63 -21.13 -6.93
CA GLU A 84 18.24 -22.27 -7.75
C GLU A 84 19.39 -23.28 -7.74
N ALA A 85 19.17 -24.41 -7.05
CA ALA A 85 20.10 -25.53 -7.06
C ALA A 85 19.90 -26.38 -8.32
N HIS A 86 20.95 -26.57 -9.10
CA HIS A 86 21.00 -27.54 -10.19
C HIS A 86 22.04 -28.62 -9.89
N SER A 87 21.94 -29.76 -10.58
CA SER A 87 22.77 -30.95 -10.38
C SER A 87 24.29 -30.72 -10.53
N TYR A 88 24.70 -29.56 -11.08
CA TYR A 88 26.09 -29.20 -11.34
C TYR A 88 26.51 -27.87 -10.68
N GLY A 89 25.69 -27.31 -9.77
CA GLY A 89 25.98 -26.04 -9.07
C GLY A 89 24.73 -25.19 -8.83
N GLY A 90 24.79 -24.25 -7.88
CA GLY A 90 23.71 -23.32 -7.57
C GLY A 90 23.89 -21.97 -8.27
N THR A 91 22.81 -21.42 -8.83
CA THR A 91 22.80 -20.04 -9.34
C THR A 91 21.84 -19.19 -8.51
N ILE A 92 22.25 -17.95 -8.20
CA ILE A 92 21.35 -16.99 -7.52
C ILE A 92 20.53 -16.30 -8.60
N ARG A 93 19.24 -16.59 -8.67
CA ARG A 93 18.29 -15.80 -9.46
C ARG A 93 17.77 -14.65 -8.63
N THR A 94 17.69 -13.47 -9.24
CA THR A 94 17.07 -12.29 -8.64
C THR A 94 15.90 -11.85 -9.49
N ASN A 95 14.70 -11.89 -8.92
CA ASN A 95 13.47 -11.40 -9.54
C ASN A 95 13.11 -10.04 -8.95
N SER A 96 12.78 -9.08 -9.82
CA SER A 96 12.29 -7.76 -9.45
C SER A 96 10.78 -7.67 -9.68
N HIS A 97 10.03 -7.30 -8.66
CA HIS A 97 8.59 -7.07 -8.73
C HIS A 97 8.27 -5.63 -8.37
N LYS A 98 7.35 -5.00 -9.11
CA LYS A 98 6.94 -3.61 -8.89
C LYS A 98 5.57 -3.59 -8.21
N TYR A 99 5.44 -2.75 -7.20
CA TYR A 99 4.23 -2.57 -6.40
C TYR A 99 3.89 -1.09 -6.28
N LEU A 100 2.61 -0.81 -6.10
CA LEU A 100 2.12 0.52 -5.78
C LEU A 100 1.70 0.59 -4.31
N PHE A 101 2.17 1.64 -3.64
CA PHE A 101 1.81 1.95 -2.27
C PHE A 101 1.22 3.34 -2.20
N GLY A 102 0.06 3.48 -1.57
CA GLY A 102 -0.43 4.76 -1.11
C GLY A 102 0.24 5.16 0.21
N HIS A 103 0.58 6.44 0.32
CA HIS A 103 1.11 7.07 1.51
C HIS A 103 0.33 8.34 1.82
N LEU A 104 -0.11 8.44 3.07
CA LEU A 104 -0.87 9.57 3.61
C LEU A 104 -0.26 10.06 4.91
N LYS A 105 -0.25 11.39 5.06
CA LYS A 105 -0.19 12.03 6.37
C LYS A 105 -1.63 12.25 6.80
N ILE A 106 -1.93 11.88 8.03
CA ILE A 106 -3.26 11.95 8.63
C ILE A 106 -3.15 12.79 9.90
N ASP A 107 -4.16 13.61 10.19
CA ASP A 107 -4.06 14.60 11.27
C ASP A 107 -4.24 13.96 12.65
N SER A 108 -5.13 12.96 12.72
CA SER A 108 -5.32 12.10 13.89
C SER A 108 -4.14 11.13 14.04
N ASP A 109 -3.77 10.84 15.28
CA ASP A 109 -2.73 9.87 15.58
C ASP A 109 -3.39 8.50 15.87
N PHE A 110 -3.13 7.52 15.02
CA PHE A 110 -3.71 6.18 15.09
C PHE A 110 -2.89 5.23 15.98
N GLY A 111 -1.78 5.69 16.56
CA GLY A 111 -0.81 4.81 17.21
C GLY A 111 -0.08 3.94 16.18
N ARG A 112 0.38 2.75 16.61
CA ARG A 112 0.90 1.73 15.70
C ARG A 112 -0.19 0.68 15.47
N ALA A 113 -0.56 0.49 14.22
CA ALA A 113 -1.51 -0.55 13.85
C ALA A 113 -1.16 -1.15 12.49
N PHE A 114 -1.51 -2.42 12.32
CA PHE A 114 -1.30 -3.16 11.09
C PHE A 114 -2.57 -3.91 10.73
N LEU A 115 -3.04 -3.70 9.51
CA LEU A 115 -4.22 -4.33 8.95
C LEU A 115 -3.79 -5.16 7.75
N ARG A 116 -4.25 -6.40 7.71
CA ARG A 116 -4.05 -7.29 6.56
C ARG A 116 -5.26 -8.17 6.33
N PRO A 117 -5.42 -8.74 5.13
CA PRO A 117 -6.45 -9.75 4.90
C PRO A 117 -6.25 -10.90 5.89
N GLU A 118 -7.34 -11.32 6.50
CA GLU A 118 -7.33 -12.41 7.48
C GLU A 118 -6.92 -13.71 6.77
N THR A 119 -5.96 -14.43 7.35
CA THR A 119 -5.56 -15.76 6.85
C THR A 119 -6.16 -16.86 7.71
N ILE A 120 -6.26 -18.09 7.16
CA ILE A 120 -6.74 -19.25 7.94
C ILE A 120 -5.84 -19.51 9.16
N GLY A 121 -4.54 -19.21 9.06
CA GLY A 121 -3.61 -19.32 10.20
C GLY A 121 -3.83 -18.25 11.27
N ASP A 122 -4.27 -17.05 10.88
CA ASP A 122 -4.61 -15.98 11.84
C ASP A 122 -5.74 -16.44 12.76
N LYS A 123 -6.87 -16.89 12.19
CA LYS A 123 -8.03 -17.45 12.92
C LYS A 123 -7.70 -18.49 13.98
N ILE A 124 -6.66 -19.30 13.75
CA ILE A 124 -6.22 -20.35 14.68
C ILE A 124 -5.33 -19.78 15.79
N SER A 125 -4.56 -18.72 15.48
CA SER A 125 -3.66 -18.03 16.42
C SER A 125 -4.35 -16.96 17.27
N GLU A 126 -5.48 -16.40 16.81
CA GLU A 126 -6.30 -15.39 17.51
C GLU A 126 -6.78 -15.89 18.88
N PHE A 127 -6.94 -17.21 19.03
CA PHE A 127 -7.22 -17.83 20.32
C PHE A 127 -6.13 -17.58 21.40
N PHE A 128 -4.95 -17.06 21.02
CA PHE A 128 -3.78 -16.92 21.89
C PHE A 128 -3.12 -15.52 21.92
N SER A 129 -3.64 -14.50 21.21
CA SER A 129 -2.97 -13.18 21.14
C SER A 129 -3.84 -12.00 21.62
N SER A 130 -3.34 -11.21 22.58
CA SER A 130 -4.07 -10.09 23.21
C SER A 130 -4.21 -8.83 22.34
N ASN A 131 -3.49 -8.77 21.22
CA ASN A 131 -3.21 -7.54 20.48
C ASN A 131 -4.11 -7.33 19.26
N GLU A 132 -4.95 -8.31 18.95
CA GLU A 132 -5.97 -8.19 17.92
C GLU A 132 -7.13 -7.30 18.38
N LEU A 133 -7.71 -6.55 17.45
CA LEU A 133 -8.85 -5.68 17.67
C LEU A 133 -10.00 -5.97 16.70
N ASP A 134 -11.07 -6.54 17.23
CA ASP A 134 -12.39 -6.53 16.60
C ASP A 134 -13.09 -5.18 16.79
N ILE A 135 -13.70 -4.67 15.72
CA ILE A 135 -14.49 -3.43 15.78
C ILE A 135 -15.98 -3.79 15.87
N LYS A 136 -16.61 -3.42 16.99
CA LYS A 136 -18.03 -3.70 17.24
C LYS A 136 -18.93 -3.06 16.18
N GLY A 137 -19.83 -3.85 15.59
CA GLY A 137 -20.78 -3.40 14.57
C GLY A 137 -20.25 -3.43 13.14
N PHE A 138 -19.04 -3.94 12.91
CA PHE A 138 -18.41 -4.04 11.60
C PHE A 138 -18.04 -5.49 11.24
N ASP A 139 -18.99 -6.41 11.35
CA ASP A 139 -18.76 -7.86 11.15
C ASP A 139 -18.14 -8.19 9.79
N LYS A 140 -18.51 -7.45 8.74
CA LYS A 140 -17.92 -7.62 7.40
C LYS A 140 -16.43 -7.29 7.40
N PHE A 141 -16.02 -6.27 8.15
CA PHE A 141 -14.61 -5.91 8.29
C PHE A 141 -13.86 -6.99 9.07
N ASN A 142 -14.33 -7.34 10.27
CA ASN A 142 -13.65 -8.31 11.14
C ASN A 142 -13.50 -9.68 10.45
N ARG A 143 -14.48 -10.11 9.63
CA ARG A 143 -14.39 -11.37 8.85
C ARG A 143 -13.39 -11.33 7.69
N ASN A 144 -13.05 -10.15 7.21
CA ASN A 144 -12.21 -9.98 6.02
C ASN A 144 -10.76 -9.61 6.40
N TYR A 145 -10.58 -8.98 7.56
CA TYR A 145 -9.35 -8.31 7.94
C TYR A 145 -8.96 -8.60 9.38
N HIS A 146 -7.70 -8.97 9.54
CA HIS A 146 -7.05 -9.08 10.84
C HIS A 146 -6.36 -7.75 11.16
N LEU A 147 -6.71 -7.14 12.30
CA LEU A 147 -6.23 -5.84 12.75
C LEU A 147 -5.45 -5.98 14.07
N LEU A 148 -4.15 -5.67 14.00
CA LEU A 148 -3.27 -5.59 15.16
C LEU A 148 -3.05 -4.13 15.54
N THR A 149 -3.11 -3.81 16.83
CA THR A 149 -2.82 -2.45 17.30
C THR A 149 -2.11 -2.46 18.65
N SER A 150 -1.19 -1.51 18.83
CA SER A 150 -0.54 -1.27 20.13
C SER A 150 -1.43 -0.51 21.11
N ASP A 151 -2.46 0.19 20.62
CA ASP A 151 -3.37 1.00 21.44
C ASP A 151 -4.78 0.99 20.82
N LYS A 152 -5.62 0.09 21.33
CA LYS A 152 -7.00 -0.11 20.87
C LYS A 152 -7.83 1.17 21.01
N LYS A 153 -7.71 1.87 22.13
CA LYS A 153 -8.53 3.06 22.42
C LYS A 153 -8.18 4.19 21.46
N LYS A 154 -6.89 4.44 21.25
CA LYS A 154 -6.41 5.48 20.34
C LYS A 154 -6.80 5.19 18.89
N PHE A 155 -6.62 3.95 18.43
CA PHE A 155 -7.01 3.54 17.08
C PHE A 155 -8.51 3.71 16.84
N LEU A 156 -9.36 3.23 17.76
CA LEU A 156 -10.82 3.34 17.64
C LEU A 156 -11.31 4.81 17.67
N THR A 157 -10.61 5.69 18.40
CA THR A 157 -10.95 7.13 18.42
C THR A 157 -10.61 7.81 17.10
N ALA A 158 -9.54 7.37 16.43
CA ALA A 158 -9.08 7.97 15.17
C ALA A 158 -9.81 7.41 13.94
N MET A 159 -10.31 6.17 14.00
CA MET A 159 -11.11 5.56 12.94
C MET A 159 -12.56 6.08 12.95
N ASN A 160 -13.17 6.15 11.77
CA ASN A 160 -14.62 6.37 11.65
C ASN A 160 -15.28 5.25 10.84
N GLY A 161 -16.60 5.09 11.01
CA GLY A 161 -17.34 3.98 10.39
C GLY A 161 -17.33 4.00 8.87
N GLN A 162 -17.32 5.18 8.25
CA GLN A 162 -17.24 5.30 6.79
C GLN A 162 -15.93 4.72 6.24
N LEU A 163 -14.82 4.94 6.95
CA LEU A 163 -13.54 4.40 6.57
C LEU A 163 -13.50 2.87 6.74
N ILE A 164 -13.97 2.36 7.88
CA ILE A 164 -14.02 0.92 8.14
C ILE A 164 -14.83 0.21 7.04
N ASN A 165 -16.00 0.75 6.70
CA ASN A 165 -16.83 0.22 5.61
C ASN A 165 -16.09 0.28 4.27
N SER A 166 -15.40 1.38 3.96
CA SER A 166 -14.63 1.51 2.71
C SER A 166 -13.51 0.47 2.60
N ILE A 167 -12.83 0.17 3.71
CA ILE A 167 -11.80 -0.88 3.74
C ILE A 167 -12.45 -2.26 3.58
N ALA A 168 -13.58 -2.50 4.25
CA ALA A 168 -14.30 -3.78 4.21
C ALA A 168 -14.82 -4.18 2.80
N GLU A 169 -15.03 -3.20 1.91
CA GLU A 169 -15.42 -3.45 0.51
C GLU A 169 -14.25 -3.89 -0.38
N LEU A 170 -13.02 -3.56 0.00
CA LEU A 170 -11.84 -3.92 -0.79
C LEU A 170 -11.41 -5.34 -0.47
N LYS A 171 -10.76 -5.99 -1.45
CA LYS A 171 -10.11 -7.28 -1.25
C LYS A 171 -8.61 -7.08 -1.19
N ASN A 172 -7.93 -7.85 -0.34
CA ASN A 172 -6.47 -7.92 -0.31
C ASN A 172 -5.74 -6.60 0.03
N VAL A 173 -6.38 -5.69 0.77
CA VAL A 173 -5.72 -4.46 1.24
C VAL A 173 -4.84 -4.77 2.44
N GLU A 174 -3.62 -4.24 2.42
CA GLU A 174 -2.77 -4.15 3.60
C GLU A 174 -2.57 -2.69 3.96
N MET A 175 -2.66 -2.36 5.24
CA MET A 175 -2.44 -1.02 5.74
C MET A 175 -1.54 -1.05 6.97
N GLU A 176 -0.66 -0.08 7.05
CA GLU A 176 0.20 0.13 8.21
C GLU A 176 0.05 1.59 8.68
N PHE A 177 -0.26 1.74 9.96
CA PHE A 177 -0.42 3.02 10.63
C PHE A 177 0.77 3.22 11.56
N SER A 178 1.43 4.38 11.43
CA SER A 178 2.59 4.76 12.24
C SER A 178 2.41 6.21 12.69
N GLY A 179 1.69 6.34 13.81
CA GLY A 179 1.28 7.62 14.38
C GLY A 179 0.35 8.38 13.45
N LYS A 180 0.84 9.50 12.92
CA LYS A 180 0.15 10.40 11.97
C LYS A 180 0.43 10.08 10.50
N LYS A 181 0.79 8.84 10.20
CA LYS A 181 1.05 8.38 8.84
C LYS A 181 0.37 7.05 8.60
N CYS A 182 -0.10 6.87 7.37
CA CYS A 182 -0.66 5.61 6.88
C CYS A 182 0.01 5.24 5.56
N LEU A 183 0.43 3.99 5.47
CA LEU A 183 0.86 3.33 4.26
C LEU A 183 -0.18 2.27 3.91
N PHE A 184 -0.54 2.13 2.64
CA PHE A 184 -1.48 1.11 2.22
C PHE A 184 -1.17 0.60 0.83
N ARG A 185 -1.51 -0.66 0.56
CA ARG A 185 -1.34 -1.28 -0.76
C ARG A 185 -2.38 -2.36 -0.99
N LEU A 186 -2.50 -2.79 -2.25
CA LEU A 186 -3.09 -4.06 -2.59
C LEU A 186 -1.97 -5.10 -2.74
N LYS A 187 -2.25 -6.34 -2.34
CA LYS A 187 -1.22 -7.39 -2.23
C LYS A 187 -0.61 -7.81 -3.56
N LYS A 188 -1.32 -7.68 -4.69
CA LYS A 188 -0.82 -8.17 -5.98
C LYS A 188 0.13 -7.18 -6.66
N ALA A 189 0.83 -7.71 -7.66
CA ALA A 189 1.60 -6.90 -8.60
C ALA A 189 0.66 -5.98 -9.40
N ILE A 190 1.22 -4.89 -9.93
CA ILE A 190 0.47 -3.78 -10.50
C ILE A 190 -0.43 -4.21 -11.67
N ASP A 191 -1.74 -4.01 -11.53
CA ASP A 191 -2.72 -4.03 -12.62
C ASP A 191 -3.59 -2.78 -12.63
N LEU A 192 -4.35 -2.58 -13.72
CA LEU A 192 -5.13 -1.37 -13.90
C LEU A 192 -6.29 -1.23 -12.90
N GLU A 193 -7.05 -2.30 -12.68
CA GLU A 193 -8.26 -2.29 -11.85
C GLU A 193 -7.86 -2.04 -10.39
N GLU A 194 -6.90 -2.79 -9.89
CA GLU A 194 -6.35 -2.63 -8.54
C GLU A 194 -5.70 -1.24 -8.37
N THR A 195 -5.02 -0.70 -9.39
CA THR A 195 -4.47 0.67 -9.30
C THR A 195 -5.56 1.72 -9.15
N LEU A 196 -6.69 1.56 -9.85
CA LEU A 196 -7.84 2.48 -9.73
C LEU A 196 -8.51 2.33 -8.36
N GLU A 197 -8.67 1.10 -7.86
CA GLU A 197 -9.19 0.83 -6.51
C GLU A 197 -8.29 1.45 -5.43
N LEU A 198 -6.97 1.30 -5.57
CA LEU A 198 -5.99 1.90 -4.66
C LEU A 198 -6.06 3.43 -4.69
N CYS A 199 -6.23 4.04 -5.86
CA CYS A 199 -6.43 5.49 -5.99
C CYS A 199 -7.73 5.95 -5.32
N LYS A 200 -8.82 5.20 -5.50
CA LYS A 200 -10.10 5.47 -4.84
C LYS A 200 -9.98 5.37 -3.31
N LEU A 201 -9.34 4.32 -2.80
CA LEU A 201 -9.04 4.18 -1.37
C LEU A 201 -8.24 5.37 -0.85
N GLY A 202 -7.18 5.78 -1.55
CA GLY A 202 -6.35 6.90 -1.14
C GLY A 202 -7.09 8.23 -1.05
N ILE A 203 -8.01 8.51 -1.97
CA ILE A 203 -8.87 9.70 -1.91
C ILE A 203 -9.90 9.61 -0.78
N ASN A 204 -10.51 8.44 -0.57
CA ASN A 204 -11.44 8.23 0.54
C ASN A 204 -10.75 8.42 1.91
N MET A 205 -9.56 7.84 2.06
CA MET A 205 -8.71 8.01 3.24
C MET A 205 -8.35 9.48 3.48
N ALA A 206 -7.96 10.20 2.42
CA ALA A 206 -7.64 11.62 2.52
C ALA A 206 -8.86 12.48 2.91
N THR A 207 -10.07 12.08 2.51
CA THR A 207 -11.32 12.76 2.87
C THR A 207 -11.60 12.59 4.37
N VAL A 208 -11.52 11.35 4.87
CA VAL A 208 -11.75 11.04 6.28
C VAL A 208 -10.71 11.69 7.18
N ALA A 209 -9.45 11.69 6.77
CA ALA A 209 -8.36 12.30 7.55
C ALA A 209 -8.58 13.80 7.83
N LYS A 210 -9.28 14.51 6.96
CA LYS A 210 -9.61 15.94 7.15
C LYS A 210 -10.82 16.16 8.04
N ASN A 211 -11.82 15.30 7.95
CA ASN A 211 -13.06 15.45 8.71
C ASN A 211 -12.85 15.20 10.21
N ASN A 212 -11.79 14.51 10.59
CA ASN A 212 -11.42 14.30 12.01
C ASN A 212 -10.56 15.44 12.58
N SER A 213 -10.30 16.50 11.80
CA SER A 213 -9.47 17.66 12.18
C SER A 213 -10.27 18.95 12.39
N ALA A 214 -11.58 18.90 12.12
CA ALA A 214 -12.54 19.98 12.31
C ALA A 214 -13.36 19.71 13.58
#